data_AF-A0A958FTR0-F1
#
_entry.id   AF-A0A958FTR0-F1
#
_cell.length_a   1.000
_cell.length_b   1.000
_cell.length_c   1.000
_cell.angle_alpha   90.00
_cell.angle_beta   90.00
_cell.angle_gamma   90.00
#
_symmetry.space_group_name_H-M   'P 1'
#
loop_
_entity.id
_entity.type
_entity.pdbx_description
1 polymer ?
#
loop_
_entity_poly.entity_id
_entity_poly.type
_entity_poly.pdbx_seq_one_letter_code
_entity_poly.pdbx_strand_id
1 'polypeptide(L)'
;SDVLIADEFAAGANTKTVGVHEIPDGWLGVDIGKATIDQFKKILSEAKTVVWNGPMGVFEIEDFAKGTEEIARYLVEITENGATTIVGGGDSAAAVKKFNLEDQLSHVSTGGGASLEFLEGKVLPGVAALTDK
;
A
#
# COMPACT_ATOMS: atom_id res chain seq x y z
N SER A 1 4.74 -4.86 16.63
CA SER A 1 4.06 -5.30 15.40
C SER A 1 4.77 -6.54 14.87
N ASP A 2 4.11 -7.34 14.05
CA ASP A 2 4.60 -8.61 13.49
C ASP A 2 4.82 -8.51 11.97
N VAL A 3 5.67 -9.37 11.44
CA VAL A 3 6.05 -9.42 10.02
C VAL A 3 5.97 -10.85 9.51
N LEU A 4 5.54 -11.03 8.27
CA LEU A 4 5.73 -12.27 7.54
C LEU A 4 7.16 -12.29 7.04
N ILE A 5 7.89 -13.34 7.39
CA ILE A 5 9.26 -13.56 6.94
C ILE A 5 9.35 -14.79 6.06
N ALA A 6 10.25 -14.75 5.09
CA ALA A 6 10.59 -15.87 4.21
C ALA A 6 12.11 -16.12 4.20
N ASP A 7 12.53 -17.35 3.94
CA ASP A 7 13.95 -17.69 3.74
C ASP A 7 14.46 -17.33 2.34
N GLU A 8 13.57 -17.17 1.36
CA GLU A 8 13.88 -16.74 0.00
C GLU A 8 12.82 -15.78 -0.58
N PHE A 9 13.24 -14.96 -1.54
CA PHE A 9 12.35 -14.05 -2.28
C PHE A 9 11.73 -14.78 -3.48
N ALA A 10 10.97 -15.86 -3.21
CA ALA A 10 10.39 -16.71 -4.22
C ALA A 10 9.06 -17.30 -3.77
N ALA A 11 8.19 -17.63 -4.73
CA ALA A 11 6.96 -18.37 -4.46
C ALA A 11 7.28 -19.75 -3.86
N GLY A 12 6.52 -20.18 -2.85
CA GLY A 12 6.75 -21.45 -2.17
C GLY A 12 7.94 -21.48 -1.21
N ALA A 13 8.58 -20.34 -0.93
CA ALA A 13 9.58 -20.22 0.13
C ALA A 13 9.00 -20.60 1.50
N ASN A 14 9.84 -21.01 2.44
CA ASN A 14 9.35 -21.27 3.80
C ASN A 14 8.98 -19.95 4.44
N THR A 15 7.78 -19.86 5.01
CA THR A 15 7.30 -18.64 5.66
C THR A 15 6.95 -18.87 7.12
N LYS A 16 7.08 -17.82 7.92
CA LYS A 16 6.52 -17.74 9.27
C LYS A 16 6.29 -16.30 9.67
N THR A 17 5.43 -16.08 10.65
CA THR A 17 5.20 -14.75 11.23
C THR A 17 5.96 -14.64 12.54
N VAL A 18 6.70 -13.55 12.72
CA VAL A 18 7.48 -13.27 13.94
C VAL A 18 7.28 -11.82 14.39
N GLY A 19 7.66 -11.50 15.62
CA GLY A 19 7.78 -10.11 16.04
C GLY A 19 8.85 -9.37 15.21
N VAL A 20 8.67 -8.06 15.00
CA VAL A 20 9.63 -7.23 14.24
C VAL A 20 11.07 -7.24 14.78
N HIS A 21 11.27 -7.63 16.05
CA HIS A 21 12.58 -7.75 16.69
C HIS A 21 13.11 -9.18 16.75
N GLU A 22 12.40 -10.14 16.13
CA GLU A 22 12.66 -11.58 16.22
C GLU A 22 12.92 -12.18 14.84
N ILE A 23 13.31 -11.37 13.85
CA ILE A 23 13.69 -11.84 12.51
C ILE A 23 15.05 -12.56 12.63
N PRO A 24 15.13 -13.87 12.37
CA PRO A 24 16.40 -14.59 12.43
C PRO A 24 17.31 -14.24 11.26
N ASP A 25 18.62 -14.42 11.43
CA ASP A 25 19.59 -14.28 10.33
C ASP A 25 19.23 -15.20 9.16
N GLY A 26 19.34 -14.67 7.93
CA GLY A 26 19.00 -15.38 6.71
C GLY A 26 17.51 -15.36 6.34
N TRP A 27 16.65 -14.73 7.15
CA TRP A 27 15.25 -14.50 6.83
C TRP A 27 15.00 -13.04 6.41
N LEU A 28 14.05 -12.85 5.50
CA LEU A 28 13.67 -11.55 4.94
C LEU A 28 12.25 -11.21 5.34
N GLY A 29 12.00 -9.95 5.75
CA GLY A 29 10.63 -9.44 5.88
C GLY A 29 10.02 -9.23 4.49
N VAL A 30 8.95 -9.94 4.18
CA VAL A 30 8.34 -9.96 2.84
C VAL A 30 6.92 -9.41 2.81
N ASP A 31 6.23 -9.37 3.95
CA ASP A 31 4.91 -8.76 4.10
C ASP A 31 4.64 -8.42 5.59
N ILE A 32 3.56 -7.70 5.87
CA ILE A 32 3.12 -7.40 7.23
C ILE A 32 2.33 -8.56 7.83
N GLY A 33 2.52 -8.81 9.13
CA GLY A 33 1.76 -9.81 9.87
C GLY A 33 0.36 -9.33 10.29
N LYS A 34 -0.43 -10.25 10.84
CA LYS A 34 -1.83 -9.98 11.22
C LYS A 34 -1.94 -8.87 12.26
N ALA A 35 -1.07 -8.87 13.27
CA ALA A 35 -1.16 -7.85 14.33
C ALA A 35 -0.83 -6.45 13.79
N THR A 36 0.06 -6.34 12.81
CA THR A 36 0.35 -5.10 12.10
C THR A 36 -0.83 -4.64 11.24
N ILE A 37 -1.47 -5.56 10.51
CA ILE A 37 -2.69 -5.27 9.73
C ILE A 37 -3.79 -4.71 10.66
N ASP A 38 -4.07 -5.38 11.78
CA ASP A 38 -5.11 -4.95 12.73
C ASP A 38 -4.81 -3.53 13.29
N GLN A 39 -3.53 -3.23 13.56
CA GLN A 39 -3.10 -1.91 14.03
C GLN A 39 -3.28 -0.83 12.95
N PHE A 40 -2.92 -1.14 11.71
CA PHE A 40 -3.09 -0.20 10.59
C PHE A 40 -4.57 0.08 10.33
N LYS A 41 -5.44 -0.95 10.32
CA LYS A 41 -6.89 -0.77 10.18
C LYS A 41 -7.46 0.15 11.27
N LYS A 42 -7.02 -0.02 12.51
CA LYS A 42 -7.44 0.87 13.61
C LYS A 42 -7.08 2.34 13.33
N ILE A 43 -5.85 2.62 12.90
CA ILE A 43 -5.41 3.99 12.58
C ILE A 43 -6.18 4.54 11.38
N LEU A 44 -6.35 3.73 10.34
CA LEU A 44 -7.06 4.11 9.11
C LEU A 44 -8.53 4.42 9.36
N SER A 45 -9.17 3.76 10.33
CA SER A 45 -10.58 3.99 10.69
C SER A 45 -10.88 5.41 11.18
N GLU A 46 -9.86 6.12 11.68
CA GLU A 46 -9.98 7.47 12.22
C GLU A 46 -9.64 8.54 11.16
N ALA A 47 -9.14 8.14 9.99
CA ALA A 47 -8.67 9.04 8.95
C ALA A 47 -9.81 9.54 8.05
N LYS A 48 -9.85 10.85 7.79
CA LYS A 48 -10.76 11.47 6.81
C LYS A 48 -10.19 11.46 5.39
N THR A 49 -8.87 11.46 5.28
CA THR A 49 -8.14 11.43 4.02
C THR A 49 -6.94 10.52 4.19
N VAL A 50 -6.77 9.59 3.25
CA VAL A 50 -5.65 8.66 3.21
C VAL A 50 -4.96 8.80 1.87
N VAL A 51 -3.64 8.96 1.91
CA VAL A 51 -2.78 8.83 0.74
C VAL A 51 -1.97 7.56 0.92
N TRP A 52 -2.10 6.61 -0.01
CA TRP A 52 -1.37 5.36 0.00
C TRP A 52 -0.37 5.31 -1.15
N ASN A 53 0.91 5.12 -0.82
CA ASN A 53 2.01 5.02 -1.78
C ASN A 53 3.02 3.97 -1.33
N GLY A 54 3.07 2.83 -2.02
CA GLY A 54 3.88 1.66 -1.68
C GLY A 54 3.03 0.50 -1.14
N PRO A 55 3.07 -0.70 -1.75
CA PRO A 55 2.54 -1.95 -1.20
C PRO A 55 3.09 -2.25 0.21
N MET A 56 2.40 -3.12 0.97
CA MET A 56 2.85 -3.51 2.32
C MET A 56 3.92 -4.61 2.28
N GLY A 57 3.98 -5.34 1.18
CA GLY A 57 4.86 -6.47 0.96
C GLY A 57 5.12 -6.69 -0.53
N VAL A 58 5.74 -7.81 -0.85
CA VAL A 58 6.10 -8.22 -2.21
C VAL A 58 4.87 -8.76 -2.93
N PHE A 59 3.91 -7.89 -3.21
CA PHE A 59 2.57 -8.26 -3.66
C PHE A 59 2.54 -8.99 -5.00
N GLU A 60 3.63 -8.97 -5.77
CA GLU A 60 3.81 -9.73 -7.00
C GLU A 60 3.79 -11.25 -6.74
N ILE A 61 4.29 -11.68 -5.57
CA ILE A 61 4.28 -13.07 -5.11
C ILE A 61 3.02 -13.29 -4.26
N GLU A 62 2.16 -14.23 -4.65
CA GLU A 62 0.85 -14.46 -4.00
C GLU A 62 0.98 -14.72 -2.49
N ASP A 63 1.99 -15.50 -2.09
CA ASP A 63 2.28 -15.81 -0.68
C ASP A 63 2.62 -14.56 0.16
N PHE A 64 3.05 -13.46 -0.48
CA PHE A 64 3.52 -12.23 0.16
C PHE A 64 2.61 -11.02 -0.14
N ALA A 65 1.40 -11.28 -0.66
CA ALA A 65 0.48 -10.24 -1.12
C ALA A 65 -0.62 -9.90 -0.10
N LYS A 66 -0.77 -10.69 0.95
CA LYS A 66 -1.94 -10.66 1.84
C LYS A 66 -2.07 -9.35 2.61
N GLY A 67 -0.98 -8.82 3.16
CA GLY A 67 -0.98 -7.54 3.85
C GLY A 67 -1.34 -6.39 2.94
N THR A 68 -0.84 -6.40 1.70
CA THR A 68 -1.20 -5.42 0.67
C THR A 68 -2.68 -5.51 0.31
N GLU A 69 -3.20 -6.72 0.12
CA GLU A 69 -4.62 -6.95 -0.19
C GLU A 69 -5.53 -6.48 0.95
N GLU A 70 -5.21 -6.85 2.20
CA GLU A 70 -6.01 -6.48 3.37
C GLU A 70 -6.08 -4.97 3.59
N ILE A 71 -4.97 -4.26 3.37
CA ILE A 71 -4.96 -2.79 3.43
C ILE A 71 -5.74 -2.19 2.26
N ALA A 72 -5.55 -2.68 1.04
CA ALA A 72 -6.30 -2.19 -0.13
C ALA A 72 -7.81 -2.36 0.03
N ARG A 73 -8.27 -3.53 0.52
CA ARG A 73 -9.69 -3.79 0.82
C ARG A 73 -10.21 -2.89 1.93
N TYR A 74 -9.40 -2.62 2.95
CA TYR A 74 -9.80 -1.73 4.03
C TYR A 74 -9.90 -0.26 3.57
N LEU A 75 -9.04 0.17 2.64
CA LEU A 75 -9.16 1.49 2.02
C LEU A 75 -10.49 1.63 1.27
N VAL A 76 -10.94 0.59 0.56
CA VAL A 76 -12.29 0.57 -0.05
C VAL A 76 -13.36 0.74 1.01
N GLU A 77 -13.33 -0.04 2.09
CA GLU A 77 -14.32 0.03 3.18
C GLU A 77 -14.42 1.45 3.79
N ILE A 78 -13.29 2.10 4.09
CA ILE A 78 -13.35 3.47 4.63
C ILE A 78 -13.77 4.51 3.58
N THR A 79 -13.54 4.23 2.29
CA THR A 79 -14.01 5.08 1.18
C THR A 79 -15.53 5.06 1.10
N GLU A 80 -16.13 3.87 1.18
CA GLU A 80 -17.58 3.69 1.23
C GLU A 80 -18.19 4.41 2.45
N ASN A 81 -17.44 4.49 3.55
CA ASN A 81 -17.81 5.24 4.76
C ASN A 81 -17.51 6.75 4.69
N GLY A 82 -17.10 7.26 3.53
CA GLY A 82 -16.96 8.69 3.25
C GLY A 82 -15.56 9.28 3.44
N ALA A 83 -14.54 8.46 3.71
CA ALA A 83 -13.16 8.93 3.67
C ALA A 83 -12.69 9.15 2.23
N THR A 84 -11.80 10.12 2.02
CA THR A 84 -11.12 10.29 0.72
C THR A 84 -9.89 9.40 0.68
N THR A 85 -9.81 8.47 -0.26
CA THR A 85 -8.66 7.58 -0.45
C THR A 85 -7.97 7.84 -1.78
N ILE A 86 -6.69 8.19 -1.70
CA ILE A 86 -5.86 8.52 -2.86
C ILE A 86 -4.75 7.47 -2.93
N VAL A 87 -4.71 6.71 -4.02
CA VAL A 87 -3.61 5.79 -4.32
C VAL A 87 -2.64 6.47 -5.26
N GLY A 88 -1.39 6.60 -4.83
CA GLY A 88 -0.27 7.13 -5.60
C GLY A 88 0.82 6.09 -5.79
N GLY A 89 1.65 6.28 -6.81
CA GLY A 89 2.73 5.32 -7.13
C GLY A 89 2.27 4.23 -8.11
N GLY A 90 3.18 3.84 -9.02
CA GLY A 90 2.90 2.79 -10.00
C GLY A 90 2.61 1.44 -9.37
N ASP A 91 3.34 1.08 -8.32
CA ASP A 91 3.22 -0.22 -7.66
C ASP A 91 1.91 -0.34 -6.86
N SER A 92 1.50 0.71 -6.13
CA SER A 92 0.19 0.69 -5.45
C SER A 92 -0.97 0.70 -6.43
N ALA A 93 -0.87 1.42 -7.54
CA ALA A 93 -1.87 1.36 -8.61
C ALA A 93 -1.94 -0.05 -9.23
N ALA A 94 -0.80 -0.69 -9.46
CA ALA A 94 -0.74 -2.08 -9.93
C ALA A 94 -1.34 -3.06 -8.91
N ALA A 95 -1.10 -2.86 -7.61
CA ALA A 95 -1.65 -3.68 -6.55
C ALA A 95 -3.18 -3.61 -6.49
N VAL A 96 -3.77 -2.40 -6.46
CA VAL A 96 -5.24 -2.28 -6.42
C VAL A 96 -5.90 -2.82 -7.69
N LYS A 97 -5.23 -2.69 -8.84
CA LYS A 97 -5.68 -3.29 -10.09
C LYS A 97 -5.62 -4.82 -10.05
N LYS A 98 -4.55 -5.41 -9.51
CA LYS A 98 -4.42 -6.87 -9.32
C LYS A 98 -5.60 -7.43 -8.51
N PHE A 99 -6.08 -6.70 -7.52
CA PHE A 99 -7.19 -7.10 -6.66
C PHE A 99 -8.58 -6.65 -7.17
N ASN A 100 -8.67 -5.99 -8.33
CA ASN A 100 -9.89 -5.44 -8.92
C ASN A 100 -10.61 -4.41 -8.00
N LEU A 101 -9.84 -3.53 -7.36
CA LEU A 101 -10.34 -2.53 -6.41
C LEU A 101 -10.27 -1.08 -6.92
N GLU A 102 -9.76 -0.85 -8.14
CA GLU A 102 -9.44 0.51 -8.64
C GLU A 102 -10.66 1.45 -8.65
N ASP A 103 -11.81 0.95 -9.10
CA ASP A 103 -13.05 1.74 -9.23
C ASP A 103 -13.74 2.05 -7.89
N GLN A 104 -13.27 1.45 -6.80
CA GLN A 104 -13.88 1.55 -5.47
C GLN A 104 -13.16 2.55 -4.56
N LEU A 105 -12.06 3.12 -5.04
CA LEU A 105 -11.25 4.12 -4.34
C LEU A 105 -11.58 5.53 -4.85
N SER A 106 -11.29 6.57 -4.06
CA SER A 106 -11.65 7.94 -4.49
C SER A 106 -10.81 8.42 -5.67
N HIS A 107 -9.52 8.08 -5.70
CA HIS A 107 -8.62 8.39 -6.81
C HIS A 107 -7.46 7.39 -6.89
N VAL A 108 -7.20 6.87 -8.09
CA VAL A 108 -5.99 6.10 -8.39
C VAL A 108 -5.16 6.90 -9.39
N SER A 109 -4.00 7.35 -8.94
CA SER A 109 -3.10 8.14 -9.79
C SER A 109 -2.20 7.25 -10.64
N THR A 110 -2.08 7.60 -11.92
CA THR A 110 -1.10 7.04 -12.86
C THR A 110 0.20 7.86 -12.93
N GLY A 111 0.27 8.99 -12.20
CA GLY A 111 1.41 9.92 -12.23
C GLY A 111 2.65 9.42 -11.49
N GLY A 112 2.55 8.32 -10.73
CA GLY A 112 3.67 7.75 -10.00
C GLY A 112 4.38 8.79 -9.12
N GLY A 113 5.68 9.02 -9.40
CA GLY A 113 6.48 10.02 -8.71
C GLY A 113 5.95 11.45 -8.86
N ALA A 114 5.34 11.82 -9.99
CA ALA A 114 4.79 13.16 -10.19
C ALA A 114 3.65 13.47 -9.20
N SER A 115 2.86 12.47 -8.82
CA SER A 115 1.81 12.65 -7.81
C SER A 115 2.37 12.81 -6.41
N LEU A 116 3.47 12.14 -6.09
CA LEU A 116 4.14 12.35 -4.82
C LEU A 116 4.77 13.75 -4.76
N GLU A 117 5.46 14.17 -5.82
CA GLU A 117 6.03 15.51 -5.92
C GLU A 117 4.97 16.61 -5.82
N PHE A 118 3.79 16.39 -6.42
CA PHE A 118 2.65 17.30 -6.27
C PHE A 118 2.18 17.38 -4.82
N LEU A 119 2.05 16.24 -4.13
CA LEU A 119 1.64 16.19 -2.72
C LEU A 119 2.71 16.74 -1.77
N GLU A 120 3.99 16.69 -2.16
CA GLU A 120 5.10 17.38 -1.49
C GLU A 120 5.04 18.91 -1.68
N GLY A 121 4.14 19.42 -2.51
CA GLY A 121 3.97 20.86 -2.80
C GLY A 121 4.98 21.40 -3.81
N LYS A 122 5.67 20.53 -4.56
CA LYS A 122 6.60 20.96 -5.61
C LYS A 122 5.83 21.52 -6.81
N VAL A 123 6.43 22.51 -7.46
CA VAL A 123 5.95 23.00 -8.74
C VAL A 123 6.30 21.98 -9.82
N LEU A 124 5.28 21.30 -10.34
CA LEU A 124 5.47 20.42 -11.50
C LEU A 124 5.62 21.26 -12.76
N PRO A 125 6.72 21.13 -13.54
CA PRO A 125 6.96 21.97 -14.73
C PRO A 125 5.83 21.90 -15.76
N GLY A 126 5.26 20.70 -15.96
CA GLY A 126 4.14 20.51 -16.88
C GLY A 126 2.82 21.14 -16.42
N VAL A 127 2.61 21.28 -15.11
CA VAL A 127 1.43 21.95 -14.55
C VAL A 127 1.61 23.46 -14.60
N ALA A 128 2.82 23.96 -14.29
CA ALA A 128 3.14 25.39 -14.33
C ALA A 128 3.06 26.01 -15.73
N ALA A 129 3.22 25.20 -16.78
CA ALA A 129 3.10 25.64 -18.17
C ALA A 129 1.65 25.82 -18.64
N LEU A 130 0.67 25.34 -17.87
CA LEU A 130 -0.75 25.50 -18.20
C LEU A 130 -1.16 26.96 -18.03
N THR A 131 -1.95 27.49 -18.96
CA THR A 131 -2.54 28.83 -18.81
C THR A 131 -3.58 28.83 -17.70
N ASP A 132 -3.62 29.90 -16.92
CA ASP A 132 -4.70 30.12 -15.97
C ASP A 132 -6.06 30.12 -16.66
N LYS A 133 -7.10 29.80 -15.88
CA LYS A 133 -8.48 29.66 -16.34
C LYS A 133 -9.13 31.00 -16.67
#